data_AF-B5GEV9-F1
#
_entry.id   AF-B5GEV9-F1
#
_cell.length_a   1.000
_cell.length_b   1.000
_cell.length_c   1.000
_cell.angle_alpha   90.00
_cell.angle_beta   90.00
_cell.angle_gamma   90.00
#
_symmetry.space_group_name_H-M   'P 1'
#
loop_
_entity.id
_entity.type
_entity.pdbx_description
1 polymer ?
#
loop_
_entity_poly.entity_id
_entity_poly.type
_entity_poly.pdbx_seq_one_letter_code
_entity_poly.pdbx_strand_id
1 'polypeptide(L)' 'MTHEEPPPEAHRTTTEERGPFCTATCLCGWRGPARRARSKARSDAAEHVHAAQETENRREP' A
#
# COMPACT_ATOMS: atom_id res chain seq x y z
N MET A 1 -26.08 -1.49 1.35
CA MET A 1 -24.71 -1.36 1.91
C MET A 1 -23.77 -1.66 0.76
N THR A 2 -23.48 -0.67 -0.08
CA THR A 2 -22.75 -0.88 -1.34
C THR A 2 -21.26 -0.84 -1.04
N HIS A 3 -20.56 -1.96 -1.23
CA HIS A 3 -19.09 -1.97 -1.27
C HIS A 3 -18.72 -1.43 -2.65
N GLU A 4 -18.31 -0.16 -2.71
CA GLU A 4 -17.66 0.39 -3.89
C GLU A 4 -16.33 -0.35 -4.04
N GLU A 5 -16.28 -1.31 -4.95
CA GLU A 5 -15.04 -2.00 -5.28
C GLU A 5 -14.15 -0.98 -5.98
N PRO A 6 -13.01 -0.57 -5.37
CA PRO A 6 -12.12 0.37 -6.02
C PRO A 6 -11.64 -0.25 -7.34
N PRO A 7 -11.36 0.58 -8.37
CA PRO A 7 -10.94 0.09 -9.67
C PRO A 7 -9.75 -0.88 -9.53
N PRO A 8 -9.69 -1.94 -10.35
CA PRO A 8 -8.69 -3.01 -10.24
C PRO A 8 -7.23 -2.53 -10.40
N GLU A 9 -7.05 -1.28 -10.84
CA GLU A 9 -5.77 -0.59 -11.04
C GLU A 9 -5.30 0.11 -9.76
N ALA A 10 -6.19 0.33 -8.78
CA ALA A 10 -5.84 1.00 -7.54
C ALA A 10 -4.83 0.17 -6.71
N HIS A 11 -3.57 0.60 -6.71
CA HIS A 11 -2.52 0.10 -5.83
C HIS A 11 -3.01 0.05 -4.38
N ARG A 12 -3.30 -1.16 -3.88
CA ARG A 12 -3.78 -1.36 -2.50
C ARG A 12 -2.66 -1.92 -1.64
N THR A 13 -2.34 -1.22 -0.57
CA THR A 13 -1.41 -1.72 0.44
C THR A 13 -2.14 -2.33 1.63
N THR A 14 -1.71 -3.52 2.02
CA THR A 14 -2.13 -4.21 3.24
C THR A 14 -0.97 -4.25 4.22
N THR A 15 -1.23 -3.89 5.46
CA THR A 15 -0.26 -4.05 6.56
C THR A 15 -0.52 -5.36 7.28
N GLU A 16 0.52 -6.19 7.40
CA GLU A 16 0.48 -7.44 8.15
C GLU A 16 1.29 -7.29 9.44
N GLU A 17 0.71 -7.74 10.56
CA GLU A 17 1.33 -7.68 11.88
C GLU A 17 1.88 -9.05 12.27
N ARG A 18 3.20 -9.12 12.45
CA ARG A 18 3.91 -10.31 12.92
C ARG A 18 4.56 -10.00 14.26
N GLY A 19 3.76 -10.17 15.32
CA GLY A 19 4.16 -9.87 16.70
C GLY A 19 4.47 -8.38 16.89
N PRO A 20 5.69 -8.00 17.30
CA PRO A 20 6.07 -6.60 17.48
C PRO A 20 6.41 -5.88 16.16
N PHE A 21 6.40 -6.58 15.02
CA PHE A 21 6.73 -6.01 13.72
C PHE A 21 5.49 -5.90 12.84
N CYS A 22 5.45 -4.84 12.06
CA CYS A 22 4.42 -4.57 11.06
C CYS A 22 5.10 -4.39 9.71
N THR A 23 4.63 -5.12 8.70
CA THR A 23 5.18 -5.12 7.34
C THR A 23 4.09 -4.71 6.37
N ALA A 24 4.37 -3.73 5.51
CA ALA A 24 3.44 -3.32 4.46
C ALA A 24 3.69 -4.14 3.19
N THR A 25 2.62 -4.51 2.49
CA THR A 25 2.69 -5.22 1.21
C THR A 25 1.69 -4.59 0.26
N CYS A 26 2.01 -4.47 -1.02
CA CYS A 26 1.10 -3.99 -2.05
C CYS A 26 0.71 -5.12 -2.99
N LEU A 27 -0.50 -5.07 -3.53
CA LEU A 27 -0.99 -6.02 -4.54
C LEU A 27 -0.13 -6.02 -5.82
N CYS A 28 0.60 -4.94 -6.10
CA CYS A 28 1.54 -4.88 -7.23
C CYS A 28 2.82 -5.73 -7.03
N GLY A 29 2.99 -6.34 -5.85
CA GLY A 29 4.16 -7.15 -5.49
C GLY A 29 5.21 -6.40 -4.66
N TRP A 30 5.02 -5.10 -4.41
CA TRP A 30 5.90 -4.34 -3.53
C TRP A 30 5.78 -4.81 -2.08
N ARG A 31 6.91 -4.87 -1.38
CA ARG A 31 6.99 -5.22 0.05
C ARG A 31 7.82 -4.19 0.76
N GLY A 32 7.19 -3.50 1.71
CA GLY A 32 7.82 -2.55 2.58
C GLY A 32 8.69 -3.21 3.65
N PRO A 33 9.58 -2.45 4.28
CA PRO A 33 10.44 -2.91 5.37
C PRO A 33 9.64 -3.30 6.62
N ALA A 34 10.16 -4.26 7.39
CA ALA A 34 9.61 -4.61 8.70
C ALA A 34 9.85 -3.48 9.71
N ARG A 35 8.78 -2.83 10.19
CA ARG A 35 8.85 -1.72 11.16
C ARG A 35 8.18 -2.10 12.48
N ARG A 36 8.75 -1.71 13.62
CA ARG A 36 8.08 -1.84 14.93
C ARG A 36 6.89 -0.89 15.08
N ALA A 37 7.05 0.34 14.59
CA ALA A 37 6.01 1.36 14.67
C ALA A 37 4.98 1.15 13.56
N ARG A 38 3.76 0.76 13.94
CA ARG A 38 2.61 0.60 13.03
C ARG A 38 2.34 1.87 12.22
N SER A 39 2.41 3.02 12.88
CA SER A 39 2.25 4.33 12.22
C SER A 39 3.29 4.54 11.12
N LYS A 40 4.54 4.15 11.37
CA LYS A 40 5.61 4.26 10.37
C LYS A 40 5.42 3.29 9.21
N ALA A 41 4.99 2.06 9.48
CA ALA A 41 4.64 1.09 8.43
C ALA A 41 3.47 1.59 7.55
N ARG A 42 2.45 2.22 8.16
CA ARG A 42 1.33 2.81 7.43
C ARG A 42 1.75 4.02 6.59
N SER A 43 2.63 4.88 7.09
CA SER A 43 3.17 5.98 6.28
C SER A 43 3.92 5.46 5.07
N ASP A 44 4.81 4.47 5.25
CA ASP A 44 5.57 3.83 4.16
C ASP A 44 4.63 3.23 3.10
N ALA A 45 3.56 2.56 3.54
CA ALA A 45 2.51 2.04 2.68
C ALA A 45 1.78 3.15 1.90
N ALA A 46 1.35 4.22 2.58
CA ALA A 46 0.64 5.32 1.95
C ALA A 46 1.51 6.06 0.93
N GLU A 47 2.79 6.28 1.26
CA GLU A 47 3.78 6.89 0.38
C GLU A 47 3.99 6.04 -0.88
N HIS A 48 4.03 4.70 -0.74
CA HIS A 48 4.05 3.79 -1.87
C HIS A 48 2.77 3.88 -2.72
N VAL A 49 1.58 3.87 -2.12
CA VAL A 49 0.31 4.00 -2.86
C VAL A 49 0.30 5.29 -3.67
N HIS A 50 0.67 6.42 -3.07
CA HIS A 50 0.75 7.70 -3.76
C HIS A 50 1.75 7.69 -4.91
N ALA A 51 2.97 7.20 -4.67
CA ALA A 51 4.00 7.14 -5.71
C ALA A 51 3.59 6.20 -6.86
N ALA A 52 2.96 5.07 -6.53
CA ALA A 52 2.52 4.08 -7.51
C ALA A 52 1.34 4.60 -8.34
N GLN A 53 0.35 5.22 -7.71
CA GLN A 53 -0.74 5.92 -8.39
C GLN A 53 -0.21 7.04 -9.30
N GLU A 54 0.78 7.82 -8.85
CA GLU A 54 1.38 8.87 -9.68
C GLU A 54 2.07 8.28 -10.91
N THR A 55 2.81 7.17 -10.75
CA THR A 55 3.43 6.48 -11.89
C THR A 55 2.42 5.87 -12.86
N GLU A 56 1.28 5.40 -12.37
CA GLU A 56 0.19 4.83 -13.17
C GLU A 56 -0.57 5.92 -13.93
N ASN A 57 -0.94 7.00 -13.24
CA ASN A 57 -1.60 8.16 -13.84
C ASN A 57 -0.72 8.86 -14.89
N ARG A 58 0.61 8.76 -14.79
CA ARG A 58 1.56 9.24 -15.81
C ARG A 58 1.71 8.27 -16.99
N ARG A 59 1.23 7.04 -16.88
CA ARG A 59 1.26 6.02 -17.93
C ARG A 59 -0.01 6.00 -18.79
N GLU A 60 -1.11 6.60 -18.33
CA GLU A 60 -2.29 6.84 -19.15
C GLU A 60 -2.05 8.03 -20.10
N PRO A 61 -2.25 7.87 -21.43
CA PRO A 61 -2.14 8.96 -22.40
C PRO A 61 -3.34 9.91 -22.45
#